data_AF-A0A960MIH4-F1
#
_entry.id   AF-A0A960MIH4-F1
#
_cell.length_a   1.000
_cell.length_b   1.000
_cell.length_c   1.000
_cell.angle_alpha   90.00
_cell.angle_beta   90.00
_cell.angle_gamma   90.00
#
_symmetry.space_group_name_H-M   'P 1'
#
loop_
_entity.id
_entity.type
_entity.pdbx_description
1 polymer ?
#
loop_
_entity_poly.entity_id
_entity_poly.type
_entity_poly.pdbx_seq_one_letter_code
_entity_poly.pdbx_strand_id
1 'polypeptide(L)'
;CSGKVYFAGKPHVFRGAIDAEPGELPELHVAVPRRGMTPLPLDLVFGDDHRIDGTLGDGISETVSATGWRNTWNKTLDPLSDILAGYFTALLEPDASDGGIGDPNVPQGTGFFSLTNVASGVATWSGKTADGSLVKRSSFIGPDGEFGCWAPLYGNLGSLQGSGMIDGTTRLISGATVWTKLPPIKPGREYPDGFEVTLHPMGGPYSPTILEDTVATQFSADTPNAAITFSEGGLAESETDPNVEGTIFKGTKGMVLTVPLPTKDPDTNPNPGKVKLRLIAKTGLFSGTFGLSDPNPSGAVKPIGRTGSFSGILVPSIGSFAGGYFKLPQLPDPDAEPATTLKTSPILSGKVEVLPIVP
;
A
#
# COMPACT_ATOMS: atom_id res chain seq x y z
N CYS A 1 -20.42 27.98 1.88
CA CYS A 1 -19.34 26.97 1.93
C CYS A 1 -18.56 26.95 0.60
N SER A 2 -17.38 26.35 0.59
CA SER A 2 -16.60 26.12 -0.64
C SER A 2 -15.89 24.79 -0.56
N GLY A 3 -15.70 24.11 -1.67
CA GLY A 3 -15.04 22.82 -1.71
C GLY A 3 -14.42 22.49 -3.05
N LYS A 4 -13.85 21.30 -3.15
CA LYS A 4 -13.19 20.80 -4.34
C LYS A 4 -13.53 19.32 -4.53
N VAL A 5 -14.01 18.96 -5.71
CA VAL A 5 -14.17 17.58 -6.16
C VAL A 5 -13.01 17.23 -7.08
N TYR A 6 -12.40 16.06 -6.91
CA TYR A 6 -11.43 15.53 -7.87
C TYR A 6 -12.13 14.52 -8.78
N PHE A 7 -12.14 14.78 -10.08
CA PHE A 7 -12.75 13.90 -11.08
C PHE A 7 -11.75 13.65 -12.19
N ALA A 8 -11.46 12.37 -12.50
CA ALA A 8 -10.39 11.98 -13.43
C ALA A 8 -9.04 12.70 -13.14
N GLY A 9 -8.71 12.83 -11.84
CA GLY A 9 -7.51 13.53 -11.35
C GLY A 9 -7.48 15.05 -11.56
N LYS A 10 -8.56 15.66 -12.05
CA LYS A 10 -8.69 17.11 -12.20
C LYS A 10 -9.50 17.71 -11.05
N PRO A 11 -9.01 18.79 -10.43
CA PRO A 11 -9.75 19.48 -9.38
C PRO A 11 -10.83 20.38 -9.97
N HIS A 12 -12.04 20.27 -9.44
CA HIS A 12 -13.19 21.13 -9.74
C HIS A 12 -13.62 21.84 -8.46
N VAL A 13 -13.48 23.16 -8.43
CA VAL A 13 -13.80 23.98 -7.26
C VAL A 13 -15.24 24.45 -7.34
N PHE A 14 -15.95 24.41 -6.21
CA PHE A 14 -17.31 24.91 -6.10
C PHE A 14 -17.46 25.85 -4.91
N ARG A 15 -18.51 26.67 -4.97
CA ARG A 15 -19.02 27.48 -3.86
C ARG A 15 -20.53 27.27 -3.78
N GLY A 16 -21.05 27.15 -2.57
CA GLY A 16 -22.48 26.93 -2.33
C GLY A 16 -22.90 27.52 -0.98
N ALA A 17 -24.18 27.35 -0.66
CA ALA A 17 -24.74 27.62 0.66
C ALA A 17 -25.14 26.28 1.29
N ILE A 18 -25.06 26.20 2.61
CA ILE A 18 -25.66 25.10 3.35
C ILE A 18 -27.01 25.62 3.80
N ASP A 19 -28.07 24.95 3.38
CA ASP A 19 -29.43 25.24 3.77
C ASP A 19 -29.69 24.51 5.08
N ALA A 20 -30.15 25.24 6.10
CA ALA A 20 -30.38 24.72 7.43
C ALA A 20 -31.73 25.22 7.93
N GLU A 21 -32.73 24.35 7.90
CA GLU A 21 -34.06 24.64 8.44
C GLU A 21 -34.22 24.09 9.86
N PRO A 22 -34.89 24.80 10.78
CA PRO A 22 -35.12 24.29 12.13
C PRO A 22 -35.88 22.96 12.12
N GLY A 23 -35.25 21.91 12.65
CA GLY A 23 -35.84 20.56 12.73
C GLY A 23 -35.47 19.64 11.58
N GLU A 24 -34.70 20.10 10.60
CA GLU A 24 -34.16 19.29 9.50
C GLU A 24 -32.62 19.24 9.57
N LEU A 25 -32.03 18.21 8.96
CA LEU A 25 -30.59 18.14 8.82
C LEU A 25 -30.13 19.18 7.80
N PRO A 26 -28.99 19.86 8.01
CA PRO A 26 -28.48 20.79 7.01
C PRO A 26 -28.14 20.09 5.70
N GLU A 27 -28.41 20.73 4.57
CA GLU A 27 -28.18 20.19 3.23
C GLU A 27 -27.33 21.14 2.37
N LEU A 28 -26.60 20.59 1.40
CA LEU A 28 -25.89 21.33 0.38
C LEU A 28 -26.27 20.76 -0.98
N HIS A 29 -26.89 21.59 -1.82
CA HIS A 29 -27.11 21.31 -3.23
C HIS A 29 -26.22 22.23 -4.06
N VAL A 30 -25.30 21.67 -4.85
CA VAL A 30 -24.40 22.47 -5.68
C VAL A 30 -24.08 21.81 -7.01
N ALA A 31 -24.18 22.58 -8.09
CA ALA A 31 -23.67 22.19 -9.39
C ALA A 31 -22.16 22.52 -9.48
N VAL A 32 -21.30 21.51 -9.37
CA VAL A 32 -19.84 21.68 -9.45
C VAL A 32 -19.45 21.99 -10.90
N PRO A 33 -18.89 23.18 -11.19
CA PRO A 33 -18.66 23.62 -12.56
C PRO A 33 -17.52 22.84 -13.23
N ARG A 34 -17.74 22.45 -14.49
CA ARG A 34 -16.73 21.86 -15.39
C ARG A 34 -16.64 22.69 -16.67
N ARG A 35 -15.46 23.24 -16.98
CA ARG A 35 -15.29 24.10 -18.18
C ARG A 35 -15.54 23.29 -19.45
N GLY A 36 -16.58 23.64 -20.20
CA GLY A 36 -16.93 22.98 -21.47
C GLY A 36 -17.54 21.58 -21.31
N MET A 37 -17.98 21.20 -20.10
CA MET A 37 -18.64 19.93 -19.82
C MET A 37 -19.86 20.18 -18.93
N THR A 38 -20.80 19.23 -18.85
CA THR A 38 -21.96 19.32 -17.94
C THR A 38 -21.51 19.48 -16.49
N PRO A 39 -22.07 20.35 -15.64
CA PRO A 39 -21.74 20.40 -14.22
C PRO A 39 -22.00 19.05 -13.51
N LEU A 40 -21.27 18.76 -12.44
CA LEU A 40 -21.55 17.60 -11.58
C LEU A 40 -22.50 18.04 -10.46
N PRO A 41 -23.75 17.56 -10.39
CA PRO A 41 -24.60 17.80 -9.22
C PRO A 41 -24.00 17.08 -8.01
N LEU A 42 -23.83 17.82 -6.92
CA LEU A 42 -23.36 17.32 -5.63
C LEU A 42 -24.41 17.69 -4.59
N ASP A 43 -24.97 16.66 -3.97
CA ASP A 43 -25.99 16.76 -2.94
C ASP A 43 -25.44 16.13 -1.67
N LEU A 44 -25.35 16.88 -0.58
CA LEU A 44 -24.83 16.40 0.71
C LEU A 44 -25.81 16.72 1.84
N VAL A 45 -25.98 15.79 2.75
CA VAL A 45 -26.72 15.92 4.02
C VAL A 45 -25.72 15.83 5.16
N PHE A 46 -25.77 16.78 6.08
CA PHE A 46 -24.86 16.86 7.22
C PHE A 46 -25.53 16.30 8.48
N GLY A 47 -25.16 15.09 8.87
CA GLY A 47 -25.65 14.45 10.09
C GLY A 47 -25.18 15.13 11.38
N ASP A 48 -25.99 14.98 12.43
CA ASP A 48 -25.66 15.46 13.79
C ASP A 48 -24.51 14.69 14.43
N ASP A 49 -24.27 13.45 13.98
CA ASP A 49 -23.16 12.57 14.38
C ASP A 49 -21.83 12.91 13.66
N HIS A 50 -21.77 14.07 13.00
CA HIS A 50 -20.64 14.53 12.20
C HIS A 50 -20.39 13.73 10.92
N ARG A 51 -21.28 12.82 10.54
CA ARG A 51 -21.23 12.15 9.23
C ARG A 51 -21.84 13.03 8.14
N ILE A 52 -21.42 12.75 6.92
CA ILE A 52 -21.90 13.39 5.71
C ILE A 52 -22.27 12.28 4.76
N ASP A 53 -23.51 12.27 4.31
CA ASP A 53 -24.01 11.37 3.28
C ASP A 53 -24.49 12.17 2.09
N GLY A 54 -24.57 11.56 0.91
CA GLY A 54 -24.95 12.30 -0.28
C GLY A 54 -24.71 11.56 -1.57
N THR A 55 -24.78 12.31 -2.66
CA THR A 55 -24.54 11.79 -4.01
C THR A 55 -23.73 12.77 -4.84
N LEU A 56 -22.98 12.22 -5.80
CA LEU A 56 -22.33 12.95 -6.88
C LEU A 56 -22.84 12.40 -8.20
N GLY A 57 -23.53 13.23 -8.98
CA GLY A 57 -23.97 12.87 -10.32
C GLY A 57 -22.98 13.25 -11.41
N ASP A 58 -23.06 12.58 -12.54
CA ASP A 58 -22.31 12.93 -13.76
C ASP A 58 -22.92 14.09 -14.55
N GLY A 59 -24.13 14.50 -14.16
CA GLY A 59 -24.95 15.54 -14.77
C GLY A 59 -25.84 15.05 -15.91
N ILE A 60 -25.91 13.74 -16.14
CA ILE A 60 -26.65 13.11 -17.24
C ILE A 60 -27.64 12.08 -16.70
N SER A 61 -27.16 10.96 -16.16
CA SER A 61 -28.01 9.85 -15.69
C SER A 61 -27.44 9.06 -14.52
N GLU A 62 -26.14 9.15 -14.28
CA GLU A 62 -25.47 8.33 -13.27
C GLU A 62 -25.19 9.14 -12.02
N THR A 63 -25.40 8.50 -10.87
CA THR A 63 -25.09 9.05 -9.55
C THR A 63 -24.34 8.01 -8.74
N VAL A 64 -23.32 8.46 -7.99
CA VAL A 64 -22.60 7.63 -7.04
C VAL A 64 -22.82 8.16 -5.62
N SER A 65 -22.85 7.26 -4.63
CA SER A 65 -22.91 7.68 -3.23
C SER A 65 -21.64 8.44 -2.84
N ALA A 66 -21.81 9.47 -2.04
CA ALA A 66 -20.74 10.23 -1.42
C ALA A 66 -20.89 10.11 0.09
N THR A 67 -19.83 9.72 0.78
CA THR A 67 -19.78 9.69 2.24
C THR A 67 -18.57 10.45 2.73
N GLY A 68 -18.65 10.93 3.97
CA GLY A 68 -17.57 11.65 4.61
C GLY A 68 -17.88 11.97 6.06
N TRP A 69 -16.99 12.74 6.68
CA TRP A 69 -17.11 13.15 8.07
C TRP A 69 -16.58 14.57 8.23
N ARG A 70 -17.00 15.24 9.30
CA ARG A 70 -16.49 16.55 9.70
C ARG A 70 -15.25 16.39 10.57
N ASN A 71 -14.24 17.23 10.36
CA ASN A 71 -13.14 17.34 11.32
C ASN A 71 -13.64 18.07 12.57
N THR A 72 -13.76 17.36 13.68
CA THR A 72 -14.14 17.90 14.99
C THR A 72 -12.94 18.36 15.81
N TRP A 73 -11.74 17.90 15.46
CA TRP A 73 -10.55 18.02 16.30
C TRP A 73 -9.93 19.42 16.25
N ASN A 74 -9.53 19.91 17.42
CA ASN A 74 -8.77 21.13 17.60
C ASN A 74 -7.63 20.89 18.58
N LYS A 75 -6.38 21.18 18.16
CA LYS A 75 -5.17 20.94 18.96
C LYS A 75 -5.23 21.46 20.41
N THR A 76 -5.99 22.52 20.67
CA THR A 76 -6.08 23.16 21.99
C THR A 76 -7.41 22.90 22.69
N LEU A 77 -8.53 22.96 21.95
CA LEU A 77 -9.87 22.93 22.52
C LEU A 77 -10.44 21.52 22.64
N ASP A 78 -10.09 20.64 21.70
CA ASP A 78 -10.57 19.26 21.64
C ASP A 78 -9.55 18.41 20.86
N PRO A 79 -8.38 18.12 21.46
CA PRO A 79 -7.31 17.44 20.76
C PRO A 79 -7.71 15.99 20.46
N LEU A 80 -7.24 15.48 19.32
CA LEU A 80 -7.35 14.06 18.99
C LEU A 80 -6.82 13.21 20.15
N SER A 81 -7.60 12.23 20.58
CA SER A 81 -7.25 11.34 21.69
C SER A 81 -5.93 10.61 21.46
N ASP A 82 -5.19 10.35 22.54
CA ASP A 82 -3.88 9.65 22.47
C ASP A 82 -3.99 8.22 21.90
N ILE A 83 -5.19 7.64 21.89
CA ILE A 83 -5.47 6.33 21.29
C ILE A 83 -5.43 6.38 19.76
N LEU A 84 -5.88 7.48 19.17
CA LEU A 84 -5.90 7.71 17.71
C LEU A 84 -4.69 8.51 17.22
N ALA A 85 -4.03 9.26 18.10
CA ALA A 85 -2.82 10.01 17.80
C ALA A 85 -1.58 9.09 17.70
N GLY A 86 -0.60 9.53 16.90
CA GLY A 86 0.70 8.87 16.78
C GLY A 86 1.00 8.32 15.39
N TYR A 87 1.95 7.40 15.35
CA TYR A 87 2.45 6.78 14.11
C TYR A 87 1.97 5.33 14.03
N PHE A 88 1.40 4.99 12.89
CA PHE A 88 0.85 3.68 12.59
C PHE A 88 1.48 3.17 11.29
N THR A 89 1.52 1.85 11.15
CA THR A 89 1.97 1.15 9.95
C THR A 89 0.91 0.15 9.53
N ALA A 90 0.68 0.00 8.24
CA ALA A 90 -0.31 -0.93 7.72
C ALA A 90 0.12 -1.50 6.36
N LEU A 91 -0.33 -2.72 6.11
CA LEU A 91 -0.30 -3.40 4.83
C LEU A 91 -1.55 -3.06 4.04
N LEU A 92 -1.45 -3.10 2.71
CA LEU A 92 -2.56 -3.06 1.77
C LEU A 92 -2.63 -4.44 1.12
N GLU A 93 -3.35 -5.34 1.76
CA GLU A 93 -3.47 -6.73 1.32
C GLU A 93 -4.58 -6.86 0.26
N PRO A 94 -4.33 -7.56 -0.87
CA PRO A 94 -5.38 -7.85 -1.84
C PRO A 94 -6.54 -8.63 -1.21
N ASP A 95 -7.78 -8.32 -1.61
CA ASP A 95 -8.94 -9.15 -1.29
C ASP A 95 -8.81 -10.51 -2.00
N ALA A 96 -8.80 -11.59 -1.22
CA ALA A 96 -8.70 -12.94 -1.76
C ALA A 96 -9.93 -13.34 -2.60
N SER A 97 -11.06 -12.67 -2.42
CA SER A 97 -12.30 -12.93 -3.15
C SER A 97 -12.38 -12.25 -4.52
N ASP A 98 -11.53 -11.25 -4.78
CA ASP A 98 -11.50 -10.50 -6.05
C ASP A 98 -10.90 -11.29 -7.22
N GLY A 99 -10.39 -12.51 -6.98
CA GLY A 99 -9.83 -13.38 -8.03
C GLY A 99 -8.51 -12.90 -8.63
N GLY A 100 -7.97 -11.77 -8.16
CA GLY A 100 -6.69 -11.23 -8.62
C GLY A 100 -5.47 -11.98 -8.09
N ILE A 101 -5.61 -12.81 -7.05
CA ILE A 101 -4.50 -13.61 -6.51
C ILE A 101 -4.09 -14.68 -7.53
N GLY A 102 -2.81 -14.70 -7.89
CA GLY A 102 -2.23 -15.58 -8.90
C GLY A 102 -2.40 -15.09 -10.35
N ASP A 103 -3.13 -14.00 -10.60
CA ASP A 103 -3.23 -13.41 -11.94
C ASP A 103 -1.96 -12.60 -12.27
N PRO A 104 -1.16 -13.00 -13.28
CA PRO A 104 0.04 -12.25 -13.65
C PRO A 104 -0.25 -10.83 -14.17
N ASN A 105 -1.49 -10.50 -14.52
CA ASN A 105 -1.90 -9.16 -14.96
C ASN A 105 -2.23 -8.23 -13.79
N VAL A 106 -2.18 -8.74 -12.57
CA VAL A 106 -2.43 -8.01 -11.33
C VAL A 106 -1.18 -8.06 -10.44
N PRO A 107 -0.83 -6.96 -9.75
CA PRO A 107 0.25 -6.98 -8.78
C PRO A 107 0.00 -7.95 -7.61
N GLN A 108 0.92 -8.91 -7.41
CA GLN A 108 0.80 -9.96 -6.38
C GLN A 108 1.49 -9.63 -5.06
N GLY A 109 2.27 -8.54 -5.00
CA GLY A 109 2.89 -8.10 -3.76
C GLY A 109 1.91 -7.40 -2.82
N THR A 110 2.35 -7.19 -1.58
CA THR A 110 1.58 -6.42 -0.59
C THR A 110 1.99 -4.95 -0.64
N GLY A 111 1.03 -4.06 -0.87
CA GLY A 111 1.26 -2.61 -0.72
C GLY A 111 1.39 -2.25 0.77
N PHE A 112 1.83 -1.04 1.08
CA PHE A 112 1.94 -0.60 2.47
C PHE A 112 1.85 0.92 2.61
N PHE A 113 1.52 1.37 3.81
CA PHE A 113 1.63 2.77 4.19
C PHE A 113 1.95 2.93 5.67
N SER A 114 2.44 4.11 6.03
CA SER A 114 2.37 4.63 7.38
C SER A 114 1.36 5.75 7.46
N LEU A 115 0.76 5.90 8.63
CA LEU A 115 -0.23 6.92 8.96
C LEU A 115 0.24 7.68 10.20
N THR A 116 0.34 9.00 10.07
CA THR A 116 0.75 9.91 11.15
C THR A 116 -0.40 10.83 11.50
N ASN A 117 -0.90 10.69 12.72
CA ASN A 117 -2.02 11.44 13.24
C ASN A 117 -1.54 12.41 14.30
N VAL A 118 -1.90 13.68 14.16
CA VAL A 118 -1.52 14.75 15.10
C VAL A 118 -2.74 15.25 15.89
N ALA A 119 -2.49 15.93 17.00
CA ALA A 119 -3.52 16.43 17.92
C ALA A 119 -4.60 17.32 17.27
N SER A 120 -4.36 17.90 16.09
CA SER A 120 -5.37 18.66 15.34
C SER A 120 -6.28 17.78 14.46
N GLY A 121 -6.23 16.46 14.61
CA GLY A 121 -6.98 15.50 13.79
C GLY A 121 -6.41 15.28 12.39
N VAL A 122 -5.35 15.97 11.99
CA VAL A 122 -4.77 15.80 10.65
C VAL A 122 -4.10 14.44 10.56
N ALA A 123 -4.49 13.69 9.54
CA ALA A 123 -3.98 12.37 9.21
C ALA A 123 -3.11 12.48 7.96
N THR A 124 -1.83 12.14 8.05
CA THR A 124 -0.94 12.09 6.88
C THR A 124 -0.49 10.66 6.64
N TRP A 125 -0.74 10.14 5.46
CA TRP A 125 -0.34 8.80 5.08
C TRP A 125 0.66 8.81 3.94
N SER A 126 1.65 7.93 4.01
CA SER A 126 2.75 7.81 3.05
C SER A 126 3.12 6.35 2.87
N GLY A 127 3.27 5.91 1.63
CA GLY A 127 3.42 4.50 1.33
C GLY A 127 3.64 4.21 -0.15
N LYS A 128 3.47 2.94 -0.51
CA LYS A 128 3.57 2.44 -1.88
C LYS A 128 2.55 1.34 -2.13
N THR A 129 1.99 1.32 -3.33
CA THR A 129 1.27 0.15 -3.86
C THR A 129 2.27 -0.94 -4.28
N ALA A 130 1.78 -2.14 -4.60
CA ALA A 130 2.62 -3.29 -4.93
C ALA A 130 3.40 -3.15 -6.26
N ASP A 131 3.00 -2.25 -7.16
CA ASP A 131 3.80 -1.89 -8.34
C ASP A 131 4.85 -0.79 -8.06
N GLY A 132 4.90 -0.33 -6.81
CA GLY A 132 5.80 0.69 -6.33
C GLY A 132 5.39 2.13 -6.61
N SER A 133 4.15 2.37 -7.03
CA SER A 133 3.61 3.73 -7.14
C SER A 133 3.55 4.38 -5.76
N LEU A 134 4.03 5.62 -5.68
CA LEU A 134 4.07 6.38 -4.43
C LEU A 134 2.67 6.86 -4.06
N VAL A 135 2.29 6.61 -2.81
CA VAL A 135 1.06 7.11 -2.22
C VAL A 135 1.44 8.06 -1.10
N LYS A 136 1.10 9.34 -1.22
CA LYS A 136 1.37 10.33 -0.16
C LYS A 136 0.32 11.40 -0.13
N ARG A 137 -0.56 11.38 0.87
CA ARG A 137 -1.71 12.27 0.96
C ARG A 137 -2.02 12.58 2.42
N SER A 138 -2.90 13.55 2.60
CA SER A 138 -3.39 13.93 3.92
C SER A 138 -4.89 14.05 3.89
N SER A 139 -5.51 13.64 4.98
CA SER A 139 -6.92 13.77 5.30
C SER A 139 -7.03 14.17 6.78
N PHE A 140 -8.13 13.84 7.43
CA PHE A 140 -8.29 13.99 8.87
C PHE A 140 -9.00 12.77 9.43
N ILE A 141 -8.76 12.51 10.71
CA ILE A 141 -9.42 11.45 11.47
C ILE A 141 -10.85 11.88 11.76
N GLY A 142 -11.81 11.00 11.51
CA GLY A 142 -13.21 11.17 11.88
C GLY A 142 -13.45 10.98 13.37
N PRO A 143 -14.67 11.24 13.85
CA PRO A 143 -15.01 11.13 15.27
C PRO A 143 -14.77 9.71 15.82
N ASP A 144 -14.98 8.68 15.00
CA ASP A 144 -14.85 7.28 15.41
C ASP A 144 -13.51 6.66 14.97
N GLY A 145 -12.59 7.45 14.43
CA GLY A 145 -11.29 6.97 13.94
C GLY A 145 -11.21 6.75 12.43
N GLU A 146 -12.20 7.18 11.66
CA GLU A 146 -12.23 7.03 10.20
C GLU A 146 -11.17 7.88 9.50
N PHE A 147 -10.64 7.43 8.37
CA PHE A 147 -9.74 8.23 7.55
C PHE A 147 -9.89 7.90 6.06
N GLY A 148 -9.70 8.93 5.22
CA GLY A 148 -9.85 8.81 3.78
C GLY A 148 -8.53 8.38 3.14
N CYS A 149 -8.59 7.35 2.30
CA CYS A 149 -7.49 6.81 1.52
C CYS A 149 -7.71 7.13 0.05
N TRP A 150 -7.33 8.33 -0.40
CA TRP A 150 -7.39 8.69 -1.81
C TRP A 150 -6.08 9.22 -2.35
N ALA A 151 -5.55 8.65 -3.43
CA ALA A 151 -4.39 9.15 -4.16
C ALA A 151 -4.52 8.88 -5.68
N PRO A 152 -4.37 9.89 -6.56
CA PRO A 152 -4.22 9.67 -7.99
C PRO A 152 -2.86 9.06 -8.29
N LEU A 153 -2.84 8.09 -9.19
CA LEU A 153 -1.67 7.33 -9.62
C LEU A 153 -1.48 7.49 -11.13
N TYR A 154 -0.31 7.08 -11.64
CA TYR A 154 -0.04 6.97 -13.09
C TYR A 154 -0.31 8.24 -13.91
N GLY A 155 -0.08 9.42 -13.33
CA GLY A 155 -0.41 10.68 -14.01
C GLY A 155 -1.92 10.89 -14.23
N ASN A 156 -2.75 10.43 -13.28
CA ASN A 156 -4.21 10.42 -13.31
C ASN A 156 -4.85 9.35 -14.21
N LEU A 157 -4.11 8.32 -14.59
CA LEU A 157 -4.62 7.13 -15.29
C LEU A 157 -4.95 5.99 -14.32
N GLY A 158 -5.27 6.32 -13.07
CA GLY A 158 -5.63 5.38 -12.04
C GLY A 158 -5.59 6.05 -10.67
N SER A 159 -5.97 5.28 -9.65
CA SER A 159 -6.09 5.78 -8.29
C SER A 159 -6.07 4.66 -7.28
N LEU A 160 -5.68 4.99 -6.06
CA LEU A 160 -6.09 4.27 -4.85
C LEU A 160 -7.19 5.10 -4.19
N GLN A 161 -8.35 4.52 -3.92
CA GLN A 161 -9.50 5.23 -3.35
C GLN A 161 -10.27 4.38 -2.34
N GLY A 162 -10.72 4.96 -1.23
CA GLY A 162 -11.51 4.29 -0.21
C GLY A 162 -11.30 4.90 1.16
N SER A 163 -11.50 4.11 2.20
CA SER A 163 -11.40 4.57 3.59
C SER A 163 -10.84 3.48 4.50
N GLY A 164 -10.27 3.91 5.62
CA GLY A 164 -9.94 3.04 6.73
C GLY A 164 -10.50 3.57 8.04
N MET A 165 -10.33 2.78 9.09
CA MET A 165 -10.72 3.10 10.46
C MET A 165 -9.61 2.63 11.40
N ILE A 166 -9.31 3.44 12.42
CA ILE A 166 -8.53 3.03 13.58
C ILE A 166 -9.53 2.71 14.68
N ASP A 167 -9.56 1.46 15.11
CA ASP A 167 -10.42 1.06 16.22
C ASP A 167 -10.00 1.77 17.52
N GLY A 168 -10.96 2.46 18.15
CA GLY A 168 -10.72 3.28 19.34
C GLY A 168 -10.34 2.52 20.61
N THR A 169 -10.26 1.19 20.56
CA THR A 169 -9.88 0.33 21.70
C THR A 169 -8.57 -0.41 21.44
N THR A 170 -8.55 -1.19 20.36
CA THR A 170 -7.43 -2.04 19.94
C THR A 170 -6.35 -1.28 19.17
N ARG A 171 -6.68 -0.09 18.66
CA ARG A 171 -5.82 0.73 17.79
C ARG A 171 -5.47 0.06 16.46
N LEU A 172 -6.18 -0.99 16.09
CA LEU A 172 -5.97 -1.68 14.83
C LEU A 172 -6.57 -0.91 13.67
N ILE A 173 -5.88 -0.94 12.54
CA ILE A 173 -6.33 -0.38 11.27
C ILE A 173 -7.09 -1.46 10.50
N SER A 174 -8.26 -1.10 10.01
CA SER A 174 -9.05 -1.87 9.05
C SER A 174 -9.62 -0.95 7.96
N GLY A 175 -10.15 -1.51 6.88
CA GLY A 175 -10.81 -0.73 5.83
C GLY A 175 -10.94 -1.46 4.51
N ALA A 176 -11.30 -0.70 3.48
CA ALA A 176 -11.31 -1.16 2.10
C ALA A 176 -10.95 -0.02 1.17
N THR A 177 -10.15 -0.33 0.16
CA THR A 177 -9.74 0.61 -0.88
C THR A 177 -9.74 -0.10 -2.22
N VAL A 178 -10.11 0.59 -3.29
CA VAL A 178 -10.00 0.11 -4.66
C VAL A 178 -8.77 0.74 -5.30
N TRP A 179 -7.90 -0.10 -5.86
CA TRP A 179 -6.73 0.30 -6.60
C TRP A 179 -6.92 -0.01 -8.08
N THR A 180 -7.03 1.05 -8.86
CA THR A 180 -7.28 0.98 -10.29
C THR A 180 -6.09 1.52 -11.07
N LYS A 181 -5.78 0.86 -12.17
CA LYS A 181 -4.90 1.34 -13.22
C LYS A 181 -5.62 1.17 -14.56
N LEU A 182 -5.71 2.25 -15.32
CA LEU A 182 -6.25 2.24 -16.67
C LEU A 182 -5.12 1.95 -17.68
N PRO A 183 -5.41 1.26 -18.79
CA PRO A 183 -4.44 1.03 -19.85
C PRO A 183 -3.98 2.37 -20.46
N PRO A 184 -2.68 2.69 -20.47
CA PRO A 184 -2.17 3.93 -21.05
C PRO A 184 -2.08 3.82 -22.59
N ILE A 185 -2.08 4.97 -23.26
CA ILE A 185 -1.90 5.05 -24.73
C ILE A 185 -0.56 4.43 -25.18
N LYS A 186 0.48 4.56 -24.34
CA LYS A 186 1.79 3.92 -24.54
C LYS A 186 2.03 2.94 -23.39
N PRO A 187 1.80 1.64 -23.60
CA PRO A 187 1.99 0.63 -22.59
C PRO A 187 3.42 0.61 -22.05
N GLY A 188 3.55 0.57 -20.72
CA GLY A 188 4.80 0.29 -20.05
C GLY A 188 5.01 -1.22 -19.89
N ARG A 189 6.05 -1.61 -19.14
CA ARG A 189 6.36 -3.01 -18.85
C ARG A 189 5.62 -3.58 -17.64
N GLU A 190 5.12 -2.70 -16.77
CA GLU A 190 4.41 -3.05 -15.55
C GLU A 190 2.92 -2.94 -15.86
N TYR A 191 2.19 -4.06 -15.90
CA TYR A 191 0.72 -4.13 -16.06
C TYR A 191 0.18 -3.20 -17.15
N PRO A 192 0.52 -3.46 -18.42
CA PRO A 192 0.17 -2.59 -19.55
C PRO A 192 -1.34 -2.49 -19.77
N ASP A 193 -2.09 -3.55 -19.49
CA ASP A 193 -3.53 -3.63 -19.75
C ASP A 193 -4.39 -2.98 -18.67
N GLY A 194 -3.76 -2.55 -17.58
CA GLY A 194 -4.45 -2.04 -16.40
C GLY A 194 -4.99 -3.18 -15.52
N PHE A 195 -5.61 -2.78 -14.41
CA PHE A 195 -6.22 -3.68 -13.45
C PHE A 195 -7.14 -2.88 -12.51
N GLU A 196 -8.00 -3.59 -11.80
CA GLU A 196 -8.73 -3.09 -10.66
C GLU A 196 -8.73 -4.16 -9.58
N VAL A 197 -8.35 -3.79 -8.35
CA VAL A 197 -8.35 -4.70 -7.20
C VAL A 197 -8.78 -3.99 -5.93
N THR A 198 -9.49 -4.69 -5.07
CA THR A 198 -9.76 -4.26 -3.70
C THR A 198 -8.58 -4.63 -2.81
N LEU A 199 -8.16 -3.68 -1.98
CA LEU A 199 -7.12 -3.83 -0.98
C LEU A 199 -7.70 -3.50 0.40
N HIS A 200 -7.31 -4.28 1.40
CA HIS A 200 -7.64 -4.06 2.80
C HIS A 200 -6.45 -3.48 3.55
N PRO A 201 -6.56 -2.23 4.05
CA PRO A 201 -5.65 -1.71 5.06
C PRO A 201 -5.69 -2.59 6.31
N MET A 202 -4.55 -3.15 6.70
CA MET A 202 -4.42 -3.95 7.93
C MET A 202 -3.17 -3.53 8.69
N GLY A 203 -3.34 -3.08 9.94
CA GLY A 203 -2.19 -2.70 10.74
C GLY A 203 -2.52 -2.12 12.10
N GLY A 204 -1.65 -1.26 12.60
CA GLY A 204 -1.80 -0.73 13.95
C GLY A 204 -0.66 0.19 14.37
N PRO A 205 -0.56 0.52 15.67
CA PRO A 205 0.44 1.45 16.17
C PRO A 205 1.85 0.91 15.96
N TYR A 206 2.77 1.84 15.72
CA TYR A 206 4.18 1.53 15.53
C TYR A 206 5.05 2.48 16.34
N SER A 207 5.98 1.89 17.08
CA SER A 207 7.11 2.59 17.69
C SER A 207 8.31 1.64 17.78
N PRO A 208 9.54 2.16 17.94
CA PRO A 208 10.69 1.31 18.23
C PRO A 208 10.48 0.42 19.46
N THR A 209 9.74 0.89 20.47
CA THR A 209 9.42 0.10 21.67
C THR A 209 8.48 -1.06 21.34
N ILE A 210 7.38 -0.81 20.61
CA ILE A 210 6.47 -1.87 20.18
C ILE A 210 7.21 -2.92 19.35
N LEU A 211 8.11 -2.49 18.46
CA LEU A 211 8.94 -3.39 17.67
C LEU A 211 9.85 -4.24 18.56
N GLU A 212 10.55 -3.64 19.53
CA GLU A 212 11.42 -4.37 20.46
C GLU A 212 10.63 -5.41 21.27
N ASP A 213 9.47 -5.05 21.81
CA ASP A 213 8.61 -5.95 22.58
C ASP A 213 8.07 -7.09 21.71
N THR A 214 7.69 -6.80 20.47
CA THR A 214 7.19 -7.81 19.52
C THR A 214 8.28 -8.80 19.16
N VAL A 215 9.50 -8.33 18.89
CA VAL A 215 10.63 -9.24 18.62
C VAL A 215 10.95 -10.09 19.83
N ALA A 216 10.94 -9.52 21.04
CA ALA A 216 11.21 -10.28 22.26
C ALA A 216 10.15 -11.35 22.58
N THR A 217 8.93 -11.21 22.07
CA THR A 217 7.80 -12.10 22.39
C THR A 217 7.45 -13.07 21.27
N GLN A 218 7.67 -12.71 20.01
CA GLN A 218 7.25 -13.51 18.85
C GLN A 218 8.41 -14.21 18.13
N PHE A 219 9.66 -13.80 18.34
CA PHE A 219 10.82 -14.37 17.67
C PHE A 219 11.61 -15.26 18.62
N SER A 220 12.18 -16.35 18.09
CA SER A 220 13.11 -17.17 18.85
C SER A 220 14.32 -16.34 19.31
N ALA A 221 14.87 -16.71 20.47
CA ALA A 221 16.15 -16.21 20.94
C ALA A 221 17.34 -16.84 20.20
N ASP A 222 17.12 -17.96 19.51
CA ASP A 222 18.12 -18.62 18.67
C ASP A 222 18.39 -17.82 17.40
N THR A 223 19.46 -18.14 16.70
CA THR A 223 19.79 -17.51 15.41
C THR A 223 20.03 -18.56 14.35
N PRO A 224 19.42 -18.43 13.15
CA PRO A 224 18.52 -17.36 12.71
C PRO A 224 17.14 -17.41 13.41
N ASN A 225 16.46 -16.26 13.51
CA ASN A 225 15.11 -16.15 14.11
C ASN A 225 14.05 -15.57 13.18
N ALA A 226 14.43 -15.16 11.97
CA ALA A 226 13.52 -14.56 11.01
C ALA A 226 13.70 -15.19 9.62
N ALA A 227 12.61 -15.54 8.96
CA ALA A 227 12.61 -15.93 7.56
C ALA A 227 12.21 -14.73 6.70
N ILE A 228 12.99 -14.45 5.65
CA ILE A 228 12.62 -13.50 4.61
C ILE A 228 12.21 -14.33 3.40
N THR A 229 10.92 -14.31 3.11
CA THR A 229 10.33 -15.11 2.04
C THR A 229 9.92 -14.23 0.88
N PHE A 230 10.11 -14.74 -0.33
CA PHE A 230 9.67 -14.14 -1.57
C PHE A 230 8.81 -15.15 -2.33
N SER A 231 7.68 -14.69 -2.84
CA SER A 231 6.75 -15.52 -3.61
C SER A 231 6.13 -14.73 -4.76
N GLU A 232 5.50 -15.44 -5.70
CA GLU A 232 4.85 -14.85 -6.88
C GLU A 232 5.83 -14.09 -7.80
N GLY A 233 5.32 -13.19 -8.63
CA GLY A 233 6.14 -12.27 -9.44
C GLY A 233 7.04 -12.94 -10.48
N GLY A 234 6.75 -14.19 -10.88
CA GLY A 234 7.58 -14.97 -11.80
C GLY A 234 8.79 -15.66 -11.15
N LEU A 235 8.75 -15.87 -9.83
CA LEU A 235 9.78 -16.65 -9.12
C LEU A 235 9.66 -18.16 -9.33
N ALA A 236 8.47 -18.68 -9.65
CA ALA A 236 8.28 -20.12 -9.86
C ALA A 236 9.13 -20.68 -11.02
N GLU A 237 9.55 -19.83 -11.96
CA GLU A 237 10.42 -20.17 -13.08
C GLU A 237 11.92 -20.01 -12.77
N SER A 238 12.25 -19.57 -11.56
CA SER A 238 13.63 -19.32 -11.14
C SER A 238 14.31 -20.60 -10.66
N GLU A 239 15.56 -20.83 -11.08
CA GLU A 239 16.39 -21.89 -10.48
C GLU A 239 17.02 -21.45 -9.15
N THR A 240 17.15 -20.14 -8.95
CA THR A 240 17.65 -19.59 -7.69
C THR A 240 16.49 -19.32 -6.74
N ASP A 241 16.49 -19.95 -5.57
CA ASP A 241 15.59 -19.57 -4.47
C ASP A 241 16.14 -18.31 -3.78
N PRO A 242 15.43 -17.17 -3.78
CA PRO A 242 15.86 -15.97 -3.07
C PRO A 242 15.51 -15.98 -1.57
N ASN A 243 14.78 -16.97 -1.07
CA ASN A 243 14.43 -17.06 0.35
C ASN A 243 15.69 -17.17 1.20
N VAL A 244 15.67 -16.53 2.36
CA VAL A 244 16.82 -16.50 3.26
C VAL A 244 16.37 -16.40 4.71
N GLU A 245 17.04 -17.14 5.58
CA GLU A 245 16.91 -16.97 7.02
C GLU A 245 17.91 -15.91 7.51
N GLY A 246 17.48 -15.09 8.45
CA GLY A 246 18.23 -14.00 9.02
C GLY A 246 17.96 -13.83 10.51
N THR A 247 18.53 -12.78 11.07
CA THR A 247 18.37 -12.45 12.49
C THR A 247 17.85 -11.03 12.64
N ILE A 248 16.74 -10.88 13.36
CA ILE A 248 16.25 -9.61 13.88
C ILE A 248 16.64 -9.51 15.34
N PHE A 249 17.35 -8.44 15.71
CA PHE A 249 17.81 -8.24 17.08
C PHE A 249 18.03 -6.75 17.41
N LYS A 250 18.14 -6.46 18.69
CA LYS A 250 18.49 -5.12 19.19
C LYS A 250 20.00 -4.88 19.07
N GLY A 251 20.39 -4.01 18.15
CA GLY A 251 21.76 -3.53 18.01
C GLY A 251 22.05 -2.26 18.81
N THR A 252 23.28 -1.75 18.74
CA THR A 252 23.73 -0.55 19.49
C THR A 252 22.99 0.74 19.08
N LYS A 253 22.39 0.77 17.88
CA LYS A 253 21.67 1.93 17.32
C LYS A 253 20.16 1.67 17.15
N GLY A 254 19.63 0.64 17.82
CA GLY A 254 18.25 0.18 17.67
C GLY A 254 18.16 -1.15 16.92
N MET A 255 16.96 -1.49 16.47
CA MET A 255 16.69 -2.77 15.80
C MET A 255 17.40 -2.89 14.45
N VAL A 256 17.98 -4.08 14.22
CA VAL A 256 18.69 -4.45 12.99
C VAL A 256 18.12 -5.77 12.48
N LEU A 257 18.04 -5.90 11.16
CA LEU A 257 17.80 -7.17 10.48
C LEU A 257 19.02 -7.49 9.61
N THR A 258 19.65 -8.62 9.88
CA THR A 258 20.84 -9.11 9.15
C THR A 258 20.54 -10.41 8.44
N VAL A 259 21.11 -10.57 7.26
CA VAL A 259 21.09 -11.83 6.49
C VAL A 259 22.51 -12.36 6.35
N PRO A 260 22.71 -13.69 6.28
CA PRO A 260 24.01 -14.30 6.12
C PRO A 260 24.65 -13.91 4.79
N LEU A 261 25.98 -13.95 4.75
CA LEU A 261 26.74 -13.71 3.53
C LEU A 261 26.60 -14.92 2.59
N PRO A 262 26.52 -14.69 1.26
CA PRO A 262 26.50 -15.79 0.30
C PRO A 262 27.84 -16.53 0.30
N THR A 263 27.79 -17.86 0.23
CA THR A 263 28.98 -18.70 0.03
C THR A 263 29.14 -19.05 -1.45
N LYS A 264 30.29 -19.65 -1.82
CA LYS A 264 30.54 -20.09 -3.21
C LYS A 264 29.95 -21.47 -3.52
N ASP A 265 29.71 -22.27 -2.48
CA ASP A 265 29.21 -23.63 -2.59
C ASP A 265 27.68 -23.60 -2.68
N PRO A 266 27.07 -23.99 -3.82
CA PRO A 266 25.62 -23.92 -4.01
C PRO A 266 24.84 -24.73 -2.97
N ASP A 267 25.38 -25.87 -2.53
CA ASP A 267 24.67 -26.82 -1.65
C ASP A 267 24.65 -26.36 -0.19
N THR A 268 25.55 -25.44 0.18
CA THR A 268 25.68 -24.91 1.54
C THR A 268 25.52 -23.40 1.61
N ASN A 269 24.98 -22.78 0.55
CA ASN A 269 24.80 -21.33 0.50
C ASN A 269 23.55 -20.91 1.28
N PRO A 270 23.68 -20.23 2.44
CA PRO A 270 22.54 -19.77 3.21
C PRO A 270 21.84 -18.55 2.60
N ASN A 271 22.43 -17.95 1.55
CA ASN A 271 21.87 -16.80 0.84
C ASN A 271 22.12 -16.90 -0.68
N PRO A 272 21.49 -17.89 -1.36
CA PRO A 272 21.69 -18.12 -2.80
C PRO A 272 21.24 -16.93 -3.64
N GLY A 273 20.15 -16.28 -3.25
CA GLY A 273 19.65 -15.04 -3.86
C GLY A 273 20.51 -13.79 -3.62
N LYS A 274 21.62 -13.86 -2.88
CA LYS A 274 22.47 -12.70 -2.53
C LYS A 274 21.66 -11.52 -1.98
N VAL A 275 20.64 -11.84 -1.19
CA VAL A 275 19.72 -10.90 -0.58
C VAL A 275 20.51 -9.86 0.20
N LYS A 276 20.17 -8.60 -0.04
CA LYS A 276 20.64 -7.45 0.72
C LYS A 276 19.42 -6.75 1.28
N LEU A 277 19.43 -6.46 2.57
CA LEU A 277 18.31 -5.82 3.23
C LEU A 277 18.80 -4.63 4.06
N ARG A 278 17.97 -3.59 4.10
CA ARG A 278 18.10 -2.46 5.02
C ARG A 278 16.78 -2.23 5.74
N LEU A 279 16.83 -2.21 7.08
CA LEU A 279 15.73 -1.83 7.96
C LEU A 279 15.93 -0.41 8.51
N ILE A 280 14.86 0.39 8.53
CA ILE A 280 14.78 1.68 9.22
C ILE A 280 13.88 1.51 10.44
N ALA A 281 14.45 1.08 11.57
CA ALA A 281 13.71 0.81 12.81
C ALA A 281 12.85 1.99 13.31
N LYS A 282 13.21 3.23 12.97
CA LYS A 282 12.41 4.40 13.36
C LYS A 282 11.03 4.44 12.70
N THR A 283 10.92 3.95 11.46
CA THR A 283 9.71 4.07 10.64
C THR A 283 9.10 2.73 10.25
N GLY A 284 9.77 1.62 10.57
CA GLY A 284 9.38 0.27 10.17
C GLY A 284 9.68 -0.04 8.70
N LEU A 285 10.21 0.91 7.93
CA LEU A 285 10.45 0.69 6.50
C LEU A 285 11.63 -0.25 6.28
N PHE A 286 11.47 -1.22 5.40
CA PHE A 286 12.58 -2.03 4.92
C PHE A 286 12.63 -2.05 3.40
N SER A 287 13.83 -2.30 2.87
CA SER A 287 14.09 -2.33 1.43
C SER A 287 15.31 -3.15 1.11
N GLY A 288 15.43 -3.63 -0.12
CA GLY A 288 16.57 -4.43 -0.49
C GLY A 288 16.55 -4.90 -1.93
N THR A 289 17.45 -5.84 -2.20
CA THR A 289 17.57 -6.50 -3.51
C THR A 289 17.88 -7.98 -3.33
N PHE A 290 17.50 -8.79 -4.29
CA PHE A 290 17.99 -10.15 -4.49
C PHE A 290 18.37 -10.34 -5.96
N GLY A 291 19.20 -11.34 -6.24
CA GLY A 291 19.63 -11.72 -7.57
C GLY A 291 19.26 -13.17 -7.86
N LEU A 292 18.85 -13.43 -9.10
CA LEU A 292 18.57 -14.76 -9.62
C LEU A 292 19.54 -15.06 -10.76
N SER A 293 19.89 -16.32 -10.91
CA SER A 293 20.66 -16.85 -12.02
C SER A 293 19.86 -17.96 -12.67
N ASP A 294 19.26 -17.66 -13.82
CA ASP A 294 18.28 -18.54 -14.46
C ASP A 294 18.78 -19.09 -15.79
N PRO A 295 18.25 -20.24 -16.26
CA PRO A 295 18.49 -20.74 -17.59
C PRO A 295 18.18 -19.67 -18.65
N ASN A 296 18.98 -19.65 -19.71
CA ASN A 296 18.73 -18.73 -20.81
C ASN A 296 17.66 -19.32 -21.74
N PRO A 297 16.49 -18.66 -21.92
CA PRO A 297 15.43 -19.17 -22.78
C PRO A 297 15.84 -19.34 -24.26
N SER A 298 16.87 -18.62 -24.72
CA SER A 298 17.45 -18.80 -26.06
C SER A 298 18.37 -20.04 -26.20
N GLY A 299 18.56 -20.81 -25.13
CA GLY A 299 19.46 -21.98 -25.10
C GLY A 299 20.94 -21.62 -24.96
N ALA A 300 21.30 -20.36 -24.74
CA ALA A 300 22.70 -19.96 -24.57
C ALA A 300 23.29 -20.51 -23.25
N VAL A 301 24.57 -20.91 -23.30
CA VAL A 301 25.29 -21.52 -22.15
C VAL A 301 25.35 -20.61 -20.92
N LYS A 302 25.39 -19.29 -21.12
CA LYS A 302 25.48 -18.33 -20.02
C LYS A 302 24.09 -18.08 -19.41
N PRO A 303 23.90 -18.34 -18.10
CA PRO A 303 22.65 -18.02 -17.40
C PRO A 303 22.31 -16.54 -17.50
N ILE A 304 21.01 -16.25 -17.45
CA ILE A 304 20.48 -14.89 -17.38
C ILE A 304 20.42 -14.45 -15.92
N GLY A 305 21.08 -13.34 -15.62
CA GLY A 305 20.97 -12.69 -14.32
C GLY A 305 19.74 -11.79 -14.26
N ARG A 306 18.85 -12.02 -13.30
CA ARG A 306 17.76 -11.10 -12.96
C ARG A 306 17.98 -10.51 -11.58
N THR A 307 17.53 -9.28 -11.36
CA THR A 307 17.61 -8.62 -10.05
C THR A 307 16.23 -8.16 -9.65
N GLY A 308 15.78 -8.63 -8.48
CA GLY A 308 14.59 -8.13 -7.82
C GLY A 308 14.93 -7.00 -6.86
N SER A 309 14.14 -5.92 -6.89
CA SER A 309 14.19 -4.86 -5.86
C SER A 309 12.93 -4.92 -5.02
N PHE A 310 13.05 -4.85 -3.70
CA PHE A 310 11.91 -4.95 -2.79
C PHE A 310 11.79 -3.79 -1.81
N SER A 311 10.57 -3.55 -1.33
CA SER A 311 10.24 -2.56 -0.32
C SER A 311 9.05 -3.04 0.49
N GLY A 312 9.05 -2.75 1.78
CA GLY A 312 7.95 -3.11 2.67
C GLY A 312 7.97 -2.31 3.95
N ILE A 313 7.07 -2.67 4.86
CA ILE A 313 6.97 -2.10 6.19
C ILE A 313 6.76 -3.19 7.23
N LEU A 314 7.32 -2.98 8.43
CA LEU A 314 7.01 -3.77 9.61
C LEU A 314 5.66 -3.33 10.17
N VAL A 315 4.84 -4.30 10.59
CA VAL A 315 3.55 -4.09 11.25
C VAL A 315 3.49 -4.94 12.51
N PRO A 316 4.28 -4.62 13.55
CA PRO A 316 4.44 -5.44 14.74
C PRO A 316 3.16 -5.59 15.57
N SER A 317 2.16 -4.74 15.31
CA SER A 317 0.85 -4.76 15.97
C SER A 317 -0.11 -5.81 15.42
N ILE A 318 0.23 -6.53 14.35
CA ILE A 318 -0.58 -7.61 13.78
C ILE A 318 0.26 -8.88 13.58
N GLY A 319 -0.40 -10.03 13.40
CA GLY A 319 0.27 -11.33 13.24
C GLY A 319 1.21 -11.43 12.02
N SER A 320 0.96 -10.64 10.98
CA SER A 320 1.89 -10.46 9.85
C SER A 320 2.95 -9.42 10.23
N PHE A 321 4.05 -9.87 10.84
CA PHE A 321 5.10 -8.99 11.38
C PHE A 321 5.65 -7.99 10.35
N ALA A 322 5.76 -8.39 9.08
CA ALA A 322 6.16 -7.50 7.99
C ALA A 322 5.65 -7.98 6.64
N GLY A 323 5.31 -7.03 5.77
CA GLY A 323 4.88 -7.30 4.40
C GLY A 323 5.35 -6.23 3.44
N GLY A 324 5.39 -6.58 2.16
CA GLY A 324 5.79 -5.70 1.09
C GLY A 324 5.71 -6.36 -0.27
N TYR A 325 6.34 -5.70 -1.24
CA TYR A 325 6.41 -6.18 -2.61
C TYR A 325 7.85 -6.15 -3.12
N PHE A 326 8.12 -6.97 -4.13
CA PHE A 326 9.28 -6.82 -5.00
C PHE A 326 8.85 -6.59 -6.45
N LYS A 327 9.78 -6.13 -7.28
CA LYS A 327 9.61 -6.05 -8.74
C LYS A 327 10.68 -6.86 -9.44
N LEU A 328 10.25 -7.71 -10.37
CA LEU A 328 11.10 -8.63 -11.08
C LEU A 328 10.76 -8.64 -12.58
N PRO A 329 11.71 -8.27 -13.45
CA PRO A 329 11.61 -8.54 -14.89
C PRO A 329 11.38 -10.03 -15.15
N GLN A 330 10.45 -10.37 -16.02
CA GLN A 330 10.25 -11.73 -16.48
C GLN A 330 11.41 -12.18 -17.37
N LEU A 331 11.55 -13.49 -17.53
CA LEU A 331 12.51 -14.04 -18.48
C LEU A 331 12.22 -13.52 -19.91
N PRO A 332 13.25 -13.35 -20.74
CA PRO A 332 13.05 -13.06 -22.16
C PRO A 332 12.30 -14.21 -22.83
N ASP A 333 11.28 -13.86 -23.59
CA ASP A 333 10.57 -14.75 -24.49
C ASP A 333 11.10 -14.54 -25.92
N PRO A 334 11.90 -15.50 -26.45
CA PRO A 334 12.42 -15.44 -27.81
C PRO A 334 11.36 -15.72 -28.88
N ASP A 335 10.22 -16.33 -28.50
CA ASP A 335 9.13 -16.73 -29.39
C ASP A 335 8.00 -15.68 -29.45
N ALA A 336 8.02 -14.70 -28.55
CA ALA A 336 7.14 -13.53 -28.60
C ALA A 336 7.33 -12.72 -29.90
N GLU A 337 6.28 -12.00 -30.32
CA GLU A 337 6.32 -11.10 -31.49
C GLU A 337 6.04 -9.64 -31.08
N PRO A 338 7.07 -8.77 -31.00
CA PRO A 338 8.50 -9.05 -31.21
C PRO A 338 9.14 -9.76 -30.01
N ALA A 339 10.23 -10.50 -30.27
CA ALA A 339 11.00 -11.19 -29.24
C ALA A 339 11.41 -10.22 -28.12
N THR A 340 11.28 -10.67 -26.88
CA THR A 340 11.56 -9.83 -25.72
C THR A 340 12.99 -10.02 -25.21
N THR A 341 13.46 -9.06 -24.43
CA THR A 341 14.76 -9.04 -23.74
C THR A 341 14.51 -8.65 -22.30
N LEU A 342 15.47 -8.80 -21.38
CA LEU A 342 15.30 -8.30 -20.00
C LEU A 342 14.92 -6.80 -19.91
N LYS A 343 15.21 -6.01 -20.95
CA LYS A 343 14.86 -4.59 -21.02
C LYS A 343 13.42 -4.35 -21.49
N THR A 344 12.80 -5.31 -22.16
CA THR A 344 11.48 -5.20 -22.79
C THR A 344 10.46 -6.20 -22.24
N SER A 345 10.87 -7.29 -21.59
CA SER A 345 9.98 -8.25 -20.93
C SER A 345 9.10 -7.58 -19.87
N PRO A 346 7.90 -8.09 -19.59
CA PRO A 346 7.07 -7.61 -18.50
C PRO A 346 7.83 -7.54 -17.16
N ILE A 347 7.41 -6.64 -16.29
CA ILE A 347 7.87 -6.58 -14.89
C ILE A 347 6.68 -6.94 -14.03
N LEU A 348 6.80 -8.03 -13.29
CA LEU A 348 5.80 -8.46 -12.34
C LEU A 348 6.20 -8.06 -10.92
N SER A 349 5.20 -7.98 -10.07
CA SER A 349 5.32 -7.77 -8.64
C SER A 349 5.02 -9.08 -7.94
N GLY A 350 5.87 -9.44 -7.00
CA GLY A 350 5.60 -10.52 -6.06
C GLY A 350 5.71 -10.03 -4.62
N LYS A 351 5.45 -10.93 -3.69
CA LYS A 351 5.36 -10.64 -2.25
C LYS A 351 6.72 -10.78 -1.59
N VAL A 352 7.00 -9.93 -0.60
CA VAL A 352 8.08 -10.16 0.36
C VAL A 352 7.51 -10.10 1.78
N GLU A 353 7.85 -11.09 2.59
CA GLU A 353 7.44 -11.17 3.98
C GLU A 353 8.64 -11.37 4.89
N VAL A 354 8.51 -10.89 6.13
CA VAL A 354 9.46 -11.22 7.20
C VAL A 354 8.68 -11.87 8.31
N LEU A 355 8.94 -13.15 8.54
CA LEU A 355 8.20 -14.00 9.47
C LEU A 355 9.12 -14.46 10.61
N PRO A 356 8.61 -14.63 11.82
CA PRO A 356 9.35 -15.32 12.87
C PRO A 356 9.62 -16.77 12.47
N ILE A 357 10.83 -17.26 12.74
CA ILE A 357 11.11 -18.70 12.74
C ILE A 357 10.62 -19.23 14.07
N VAL A 358 9.52 -19.98 14.03
CA VAL A 358 9.00 -20.67 15.21
C VAL A 358 9.90 -21.89 15.48
N PRO A 359 10.34 -22.12 16.74
CA PRO A 359 11.16 -23.27 17.09
C PRO A 359 10.45 -24.62 16.94
#